data_AF-A0A819IP12-F1
#
_entry.id   AF-A0A819IP12-F1
#
_cell.length_a   1.000
_cell.length_b   1.000
_cell.length_c   1.000
_cell.angle_alpha   90.00
_cell.angle_beta   90.00
_cell.angle_gamma   90.00
#
_symmetry.space_group_name_H-M   'P 1'
#
loop_
_entity.id
_entity.type
_entity.pdbx_description
1 polymer ?
#
loop_
_entity_poly.entity_id
_entity_poly.type
_entity_poly.pdbx_seq_one_letter_code
_entity_poly.pdbx_strand_id
1 'polypeptide(L)'
;MKSISDQEQGIAVTTTPLSVYDTYDKCKKNIILFLICCFGFLASFDEVAYLPALLEMVKDLETTKTFGLLTISIYLFAMSISSLIWGVFADYYGRKPIAIFGLAAFILSSIGCYFSPNIYIMLFFRTLQGCFISVSVVIGQGTIADIYQSNSRGTPYGVFYAFYFAAGLLGPALGGEICQYYGWRSTFTLVAMIAFVLFISYVLIVPETQHYKVICKYQIQRKIIVLELDQVSKPTLTNPCLPLSYLIDSTIIPYIVVLTCSYIAVNCSLLLAPTELGEAPYFFQPDIIGILFIPIASAFLIGSVIGEKLSDLITIKYFQNSKVLEGRMLPGLLFSILISIGLSIYGWTFQNAIHVSVPILGQIFAGFGQAASRPGVVSYFTVKYQEHSASIIAANIFVQQLSTSIVLTFTVQIVQIIHEGLFFTILAVFILDILFLIAEIMLESFKIQNECKIYIHHSSKYYHEMIKERIELFMEILHYASIAILSFFLIELSFRIYTSGKEFWNIRRKKMEYFDGFIVITSLIIDLYFLFKEKKILSKRILIFSIRLWRFVRIISSVAESVRNKQLKHKRRLNKQYLNAIHRLVDLLVHKTNYVENNREYLNSTLEHLHIIDAQCQSSFDKLE
;
A
#
# COMPACT_ATOMS: atom_id res chain seq x y z
N MET A 1 9.51 62.31 -47.75
CA MET A 1 10.68 63.19 -47.52
C MET A 1 11.49 62.61 -46.36
N LYS A 2 12.76 62.26 -46.62
CA LYS A 2 13.91 62.18 -45.70
C LYS A 2 13.78 61.25 -44.48
N SER A 3 14.35 60.04 -44.55
CA SER A 3 15.76 59.72 -44.25
C SER A 3 16.08 59.66 -42.75
N ILE A 4 16.03 58.46 -42.18
CA ILE A 4 17.03 57.98 -41.22
C ILE A 4 17.35 56.54 -41.63
N SER A 5 18.26 56.44 -42.58
CA SER A 5 19.08 55.26 -42.84
C SER A 5 20.15 55.17 -41.74
N ASP A 6 20.42 53.94 -41.31
CA ASP A 6 21.72 53.44 -40.88
C ASP A 6 22.40 54.15 -39.71
N GLN A 7 22.16 53.63 -38.50
CA GLN A 7 23.20 53.35 -37.48
C GLN A 7 22.55 52.94 -36.15
N GLU A 8 22.14 51.67 -36.02
CA GLU A 8 22.35 50.95 -34.76
C GLU A 8 22.81 49.54 -35.08
N GLN A 9 23.88 49.16 -34.41
CA GLN A 9 24.76 48.07 -34.72
C GLN A 9 24.01 46.74 -34.76
N GLY A 10 24.34 45.94 -35.78
CA GLY A 10 23.95 44.54 -35.84
C GLY A 10 24.44 43.78 -34.62
N ILE A 11 23.57 43.64 -33.63
CA ILE A 11 23.57 42.44 -32.80
C ILE A 11 22.96 41.38 -33.71
N ALA A 12 23.81 40.55 -34.31
CA ALA A 12 23.36 39.31 -34.88
C ALA A 12 22.68 38.52 -33.75
N VAL A 13 21.35 38.66 -33.65
CA VAL A 13 20.53 37.76 -32.85
C VAL A 13 20.62 36.44 -33.58
N THR A 14 21.61 35.62 -33.25
CA THR A 14 21.67 34.23 -33.66
C THR A 14 20.45 33.54 -33.06
N THR A 15 19.36 33.54 -33.83
CA THR A 15 18.11 32.86 -33.53
C THR A 15 18.30 31.36 -33.78
N THR A 16 19.14 30.71 -32.98
CA THR A 16 18.99 29.26 -32.81
C THR A 16 17.86 29.06 -31.81
N PRO A 17 16.70 28.49 -32.20
CA PRO A 17 15.63 28.21 -31.26
C PRO A 17 16.16 27.19 -30.25
N LEU A 18 16.44 27.65 -29.03
CA LEU A 18 16.91 26.79 -27.96
C LEU A 18 15.67 26.14 -27.33
N SER A 19 15.53 24.82 -27.49
CA SER A 19 14.46 24.11 -26.80
C SER A 19 14.71 24.18 -25.29
N VAL A 20 13.65 24.21 -24.47
CA VAL A 20 13.81 24.29 -23.00
C VAL A 20 14.60 23.09 -22.44
N TYR A 21 14.66 22.00 -23.19
CA TYR A 21 15.43 20.80 -22.85
C TYR A 21 16.94 20.96 -23.12
N ASP A 22 17.37 21.88 -23.99
CA ASP A 22 18.79 22.08 -24.32
C ASP A 22 19.50 23.07 -23.40
N THR A 23 18.80 23.53 -22.36
CA THR A 23 19.27 24.53 -21.39
C THR A 23 20.46 24.07 -20.54
N TYR A 24 20.69 22.76 -20.42
CA TYR A 24 21.70 22.17 -19.54
C TYR A 24 22.68 21.26 -20.30
N ASP A 25 23.99 21.43 -20.02
CA ASP A 25 25.05 20.55 -20.52
C ASP A 25 24.84 19.10 -20.03
N LYS A 26 25.30 18.11 -20.82
CA LYS A 26 25.18 16.67 -20.47
C LYS A 26 25.74 16.34 -19.08
N CYS A 27 26.91 16.88 -18.71
CA CYS A 27 27.51 16.66 -17.39
C CYS A 27 26.62 17.19 -16.26
N LYS A 28 26.04 18.40 -16.42
CA LYS A 28 25.13 18.97 -15.43
C LYS A 28 23.84 18.16 -15.32
N LYS A 29 23.27 17.72 -16.45
CA LYS A 29 22.10 16.83 -16.46
C LYS A 29 22.34 15.53 -15.69
N ASN A 30 23.52 14.91 -15.87
CA ASN A 30 23.89 13.69 -15.18
C ASN A 30 24.06 13.90 -13.66
N ILE A 31 24.67 15.02 -13.25
CA ILE A 31 24.79 15.37 -11.82
C ILE A 31 23.42 15.60 -11.18
N ILE A 32 22.53 16.35 -11.86
CA ILE A 32 21.17 16.59 -11.39
C ILE A 32 20.41 15.26 -11.27
N LEU A 33 20.51 14.41 -12.30
CA LEU A 33 19.91 13.07 -12.28
C LEU A 33 20.42 12.25 -11.09
N PHE A 34 21.74 12.20 -10.87
CA PHE A 34 22.33 11.48 -9.73
C PHE A 34 21.79 11.96 -8.39
N LEU A 35 21.69 13.28 -8.16
CA LEU A 35 21.16 13.84 -6.92
C LEU A 35 19.68 13.54 -6.73
N ILE A 36 18.89 13.58 -7.81
CA ILE A 36 17.48 13.18 -7.80
C ILE A 36 17.32 11.70 -7.48
N CYS A 37 18.16 10.84 -8.06
CA CYS A 37 18.18 9.42 -7.77
C CYS A 37 18.53 9.16 -6.30
N CYS A 38 19.51 9.88 -5.73
CA CYS A 38 19.84 9.78 -4.31
C CYS A 38 18.70 10.30 -3.41
N PHE A 39 17.95 11.31 -3.85
CA PHE A 39 16.79 11.80 -3.10
C PHE A 39 15.64 10.78 -3.11
N GLY A 40 15.38 10.12 -4.25
CA GLY A 40 14.44 9.00 -4.33
C GLY A 40 14.90 7.78 -3.53
N PHE A 41 16.20 7.50 -3.51
CA PHE A 41 16.81 6.46 -2.67
C PHE A 41 16.50 6.72 -1.19
N LEU A 42 16.72 7.95 -0.69
CA LEU A 42 16.43 8.31 0.71
C LEU A 42 14.99 7.98 1.10
N ALA A 43 14.03 8.24 0.20
CA ALA A 43 12.61 8.00 0.46
C ALA A 43 12.27 6.53 0.65
N SER A 44 12.76 5.68 -0.26
CA SER A 44 12.56 4.24 -0.13
C SER A 44 13.40 3.66 1.00
N PHE A 45 14.56 4.23 1.30
CA PHE A 45 15.44 3.75 2.36
C PHE A 45 14.81 4.00 3.73
N ASP A 46 14.28 5.19 4.01
CA ASP A 46 13.59 5.51 5.26
C ASP A 46 12.37 4.61 5.52
N GLU A 47 11.64 4.26 4.45
CA GLU A 47 10.46 3.39 4.54
C GLU A 47 10.80 2.01 5.13
N VAL A 48 11.94 1.42 4.75
CA VAL A 48 12.28 0.03 5.09
C VAL A 48 13.43 -0.14 6.08
N ALA A 49 14.27 0.88 6.29
CA ALA A 49 15.51 0.73 7.06
C ALA A 49 15.28 0.31 8.51
N TYR A 50 14.23 0.79 9.15
CA TYR A 50 13.95 0.45 10.54
C TYR A 50 13.11 -0.83 10.72
N LEU A 51 12.71 -1.52 9.64
CA LEU A 51 11.90 -2.75 9.71
C LEU A 51 12.52 -3.83 10.62
N PRO A 52 13.83 -4.14 10.54
CA PRO A 52 14.45 -5.13 11.42
C PRO A 52 14.46 -4.68 12.89
N ALA A 53 14.47 -3.37 13.15
CA ALA A 53 14.48 -2.77 14.48
C ALA A 53 13.08 -2.70 15.13
N LEU A 54 12.02 -3.09 14.41
CA LEU A 54 10.63 -2.88 14.84
C LEU A 54 10.30 -3.56 16.17
N LEU A 55 10.74 -4.82 16.36
CA LEU A 55 10.48 -5.55 17.59
C LEU A 55 11.22 -4.97 18.80
N GLU A 56 12.43 -4.45 18.60
CA GLU A 56 13.22 -3.80 19.65
C GLU A 56 12.58 -2.47 20.07
N MET A 57 12.14 -1.66 19.09
CA MET A 57 11.40 -0.42 19.34
C MET A 57 10.12 -0.68 20.14
N VAL A 58 9.37 -1.74 19.81
CA VAL A 58 8.13 -2.10 20.52
C VAL A 58 8.42 -2.47 21.99
N LYS A 59 9.53 -3.17 22.24
CA LYS A 59 9.97 -3.54 23.61
C LYS A 59 10.42 -2.30 24.40
N ASP A 60 11.25 -1.46 23.81
CA ASP A 60 11.82 -0.26 24.47
C ASP A 60 10.76 0.81 24.78
N LEU A 61 9.76 0.98 23.90
CA LEU A 61 8.65 1.92 24.11
C LEU A 61 7.48 1.32 24.90
N GLU A 62 7.64 0.11 25.47
CA GLU A 62 6.63 -0.61 26.25
C GLU A 62 5.23 -0.63 25.60
N THR A 63 5.17 -0.90 24.28
CA THR A 63 3.94 -0.80 23.49
C THR A 63 3.52 -2.14 22.88
N THR A 64 2.41 -2.15 22.14
CA THR A 64 1.94 -3.33 21.41
C THR A 64 2.48 -3.35 19.98
N LYS A 65 2.62 -4.55 19.40
CA LYS A 65 2.99 -4.73 17.99
C LYS A 65 2.08 -3.96 17.04
N THR A 66 0.79 -3.87 17.36
CA THR A 66 -0.19 -3.11 16.58
C THR A 66 0.20 -1.64 16.47
N PHE A 67 0.63 -1.01 17.58
CA PHE A 67 1.12 0.37 17.54
C PHE A 67 2.50 0.49 16.88
N GLY A 68 3.38 -0.52 17.04
CA GLY A 68 4.65 -0.58 16.32
C GLY A 68 4.46 -0.59 14.79
N LEU A 69 3.60 -1.45 14.27
CA LEU A 69 3.29 -1.56 12.85
C LEU A 69 2.45 -0.37 12.34
N LEU A 70 1.64 0.26 13.21
CA LEU A 70 0.94 1.50 12.90
C LEU A 70 1.91 2.62 12.50
N THR A 71 3.16 2.62 12.99
CA THR A 71 4.17 3.62 12.58
C THR A 71 4.47 3.59 11.09
N ILE A 72 4.37 2.42 10.44
CA ILE A 72 4.57 2.26 8.99
C ILE A 72 3.31 2.72 8.26
N SER A 73 2.14 2.25 8.71
CA SER A 73 0.87 2.58 8.08
C SER A 73 0.57 4.08 8.12
N ILE A 74 0.80 4.75 9.26
CA ILE A 74 0.57 6.20 9.40
C ILE A 74 1.57 7.03 8.59
N TYR A 75 2.82 6.55 8.46
CA TYR A 75 3.82 7.16 7.59
C TYR A 75 3.37 7.13 6.12
N LEU A 76 2.89 5.97 5.63
CA LEU A 76 2.37 5.83 4.27
C LEU A 76 1.07 6.63 4.05
N PHE A 77 0.23 6.73 5.09
CA PHE A 77 -0.95 7.60 5.06
C PHE A 77 -0.57 9.05 4.82
N ALA A 78 0.37 9.56 5.62
CA ALA A 78 0.88 10.92 5.54
C ALA A 78 1.57 11.19 4.20
N MET A 79 2.38 10.23 3.74
CA MET A 79 3.07 10.29 2.45
C MET A 79 2.08 10.36 1.27
N SER A 80 0.96 9.62 1.34
CA SER A 80 -0.08 9.69 0.32
C SER A 80 -0.71 11.08 0.22
N ILE A 81 -1.29 11.61 1.30
CA ILE A 81 -2.00 12.90 1.27
C ILE A 81 -1.07 14.04 0.84
N SER A 82 0.15 14.02 1.37
CA SER A 82 1.14 15.06 1.09
C SER A 82 1.63 15.03 -0.36
N SER A 83 1.69 13.87 -1.04
CA SER A 83 2.15 13.79 -2.43
C SER A 83 1.28 14.58 -3.41
N LEU A 84 -0.04 14.69 -3.15
CA LEU A 84 -0.95 15.53 -3.94
C LEU A 84 -0.68 17.02 -3.75
N ILE A 85 -0.35 17.43 -2.52
CA ILE A 85 -0.12 18.83 -2.17
C ILE A 85 1.22 19.30 -2.74
N TRP A 86 2.27 18.50 -2.59
CA TRP A 86 3.62 18.88 -3.03
C TRP A 86 3.75 19.00 -4.53
N GLY A 87 2.95 18.27 -5.32
CA GLY A 87 2.91 18.43 -6.79
C GLY A 87 2.53 19.85 -7.18
N VAL A 88 1.40 20.33 -6.68
CA VAL A 88 0.90 21.69 -6.97
C VAL A 88 1.87 22.76 -6.43
N PHE A 89 2.40 22.57 -5.22
CA PHE A 89 3.35 23.52 -4.64
C PHE A 89 4.67 23.57 -5.40
N ALA A 90 5.18 22.43 -5.88
CA ALA A 90 6.39 22.38 -6.69
C ALA A 90 6.19 23.00 -8.07
N ASP A 91 4.99 22.89 -8.66
CA ASP A 91 4.65 23.56 -9.93
C ASP A 91 4.53 25.09 -9.76
N TYR A 92 4.04 25.58 -8.62
CA TYR A 92 3.86 27.02 -8.36
C TYR A 92 5.13 27.70 -7.80
N TYR A 93 5.68 27.17 -6.71
CA TYR A 93 6.84 27.73 -6.01
C TYR A 93 8.18 27.30 -6.63
N GLY A 94 8.20 26.34 -7.55
CA GLY A 94 9.41 25.81 -8.18
C GLY A 94 9.91 24.55 -7.48
N ARG A 95 10.71 23.75 -8.20
CA ARG A 95 11.20 22.45 -7.75
C ARG A 95 12.26 22.59 -6.65
N LYS A 96 13.21 23.53 -6.81
CA LYS A 96 14.34 23.69 -5.87
C LYS A 96 13.89 24.09 -4.45
N PRO A 97 13.10 25.16 -4.23
CA PRO A 97 12.78 25.60 -2.88
C PRO A 97 11.94 24.58 -2.11
N ILE A 98 11.02 23.88 -2.79
CA ILE A 98 10.20 22.85 -2.16
C ILE A 98 11.05 21.63 -1.78
N ALA A 99 12.03 21.22 -2.60
CA ALA A 99 12.96 20.14 -2.26
C ALA A 99 13.79 20.46 -1.01
N ILE A 100 14.34 21.68 -0.93
CA ILE A 100 15.15 22.15 0.21
C ILE A 100 14.29 22.20 1.48
N PHE A 101 13.07 22.73 1.40
CA PHE A 101 12.14 22.76 2.53
C PHE A 101 11.78 21.35 3.01
N GLY A 102 11.42 20.46 2.08
CA GLY A 102 11.09 19.06 2.39
C GLY A 102 12.24 18.34 3.09
N LEU A 103 13.47 18.48 2.59
CA LEU A 103 14.67 17.89 3.21
C LEU A 103 14.93 18.45 4.61
N ALA A 104 14.85 19.77 4.80
CA ALA A 104 15.05 20.39 6.12
C ALA A 104 14.02 19.91 7.15
N ALA A 105 12.74 19.90 6.76
CA ALA A 105 11.65 19.46 7.63
C ALA A 105 11.72 17.94 7.92
N PHE A 106 12.18 17.15 6.96
CA PHE A 106 12.43 15.72 7.15
C PHE A 106 13.58 15.45 8.14
N ILE A 107 14.67 16.21 8.08
CA ILE A 107 15.79 16.11 9.05
C ILE A 107 15.28 16.40 10.47
N LEU A 108 14.52 17.48 10.65
CA LEU A 108 13.93 17.84 11.94
C LEU A 108 12.98 16.75 12.46
N SER A 109 12.17 16.17 11.58
CA SER A 109 11.24 15.09 11.93
C SER A 109 11.99 13.82 12.35
N SER A 110 13.10 13.51 11.67
CA SER A 110 13.97 12.36 11.99
C SER A 110 14.69 12.51 13.33
N ILE A 111 15.16 13.72 13.64
CA ILE A 111 15.68 14.06 14.97
C ILE A 111 14.59 13.90 16.03
N GLY A 112 13.35 14.28 15.72
CA GLY A 112 12.19 14.06 16.58
C GLY A 112 11.93 12.57 16.85
N CYS A 113 12.05 11.69 15.85
CA CYS A 113 11.94 10.24 16.01
C CYS A 113 13.03 9.69 16.96
N TYR A 114 14.27 10.17 16.84
CA TYR A 114 15.37 9.78 17.73
C TYR A 114 15.08 10.10 19.21
N PHE A 115 14.57 11.31 19.49
CA PHE A 115 14.25 11.75 20.85
C PHE A 115 12.87 11.31 21.34
N SER A 116 12.17 10.43 20.63
CA SER A 116 10.83 10.00 21.03
C SER A 116 10.87 9.13 22.30
N PRO A 117 10.21 9.55 23.40
CA PRO A 117 10.20 8.79 24.65
C PRO A 117 9.03 7.79 24.73
N ASN A 118 8.01 7.95 23.86
CA ASN A 118 6.85 7.08 23.81
C ASN A 118 6.35 6.91 22.37
N ILE A 119 5.50 5.90 22.17
CA ILE A 119 4.98 5.56 20.84
C ILE A 119 4.11 6.66 20.23
N TYR A 120 3.44 7.49 21.02
CA TYR A 120 2.57 8.56 20.49
C TYR A 120 3.37 9.70 19.87
N ILE A 121 4.46 10.11 20.52
CA ILE A 121 5.41 11.09 19.99
C ILE A 121 6.12 10.50 18.76
N MET A 122 6.46 9.21 18.80
CA MET A 122 7.00 8.50 17.64
C MET A 122 6.01 8.54 16.45
N LEU A 123 4.74 8.21 16.65
CA LEU A 123 3.70 8.26 15.61
C LEU A 123 3.56 9.68 15.02
N PHE A 124 3.60 10.72 15.87
CA PHE A 124 3.55 12.11 15.42
C PHE A 124 4.74 12.45 14.50
N PHE A 125 5.97 12.16 14.93
CA PHE A 125 7.15 12.45 14.11
C PHE A 125 7.25 11.56 12.87
N ARG A 126 6.80 10.30 12.92
CA ARG A 126 6.68 9.42 11.73
C ARG A 126 5.67 9.96 10.73
N THR A 127 4.57 10.54 11.21
CA THR A 127 3.59 11.23 10.35
C THR A 127 4.24 12.44 9.66
N LEU A 128 5.00 13.25 10.40
CA LEU A 128 5.73 14.38 9.82
C LEU A 128 6.81 13.93 8.82
N GLN A 129 7.59 12.90 9.14
CA GLN A 129 8.57 12.31 8.21
C GLN A 129 7.89 11.92 6.89
N GLY A 130 6.78 11.17 6.96
CA GLY A 130 6.01 10.75 5.77
C GLY A 130 5.49 11.94 4.95
N CYS A 131 5.01 12.98 5.62
CA CYS A 131 4.58 14.21 4.96
C CYS A 131 5.70 14.91 4.18
N PHE A 132 6.92 14.97 4.71
CA PHE A 132 8.00 15.76 4.10
C PHE A 132 8.86 14.96 3.12
N ILE A 133 9.01 13.65 3.34
CA ILE A 133 9.79 12.79 2.44
C ILE A 133 9.08 12.53 1.11
N SER A 134 7.75 12.59 1.06
CA SER A 134 6.96 12.42 -0.18
C SER A 134 7.35 13.42 -1.28
N VAL A 135 7.90 14.59 -0.90
CA VAL A 135 8.48 15.59 -1.80
C VAL A 135 9.51 14.97 -2.75
N SER A 136 10.32 14.05 -2.27
CA SER A 136 11.39 13.39 -3.04
C SER A 136 10.87 12.67 -4.28
N VAL A 137 9.77 11.92 -4.13
CA VAL A 137 9.21 11.08 -5.19
C VAL A 137 8.52 11.95 -6.24
N VAL A 138 7.81 13.00 -5.78
CA VAL A 138 7.10 13.94 -6.67
C VAL A 138 8.09 14.82 -7.43
N ILE A 139 9.04 15.44 -6.74
CA ILE A 139 10.03 16.33 -7.36
C ILE A 139 11.01 15.54 -8.22
N GLY A 140 11.42 14.34 -7.79
CA GLY A 140 12.36 13.55 -8.57
C GLY A 140 11.82 13.21 -9.95
N GLN A 141 10.57 12.76 -10.02
CA GLN A 141 9.93 12.43 -11.29
C GLN A 141 9.56 13.69 -12.09
N GLY A 142 9.06 14.74 -11.42
CA GLY A 142 8.79 16.03 -12.08
C GLY A 142 10.03 16.64 -12.70
N THR A 143 11.19 16.56 -12.04
CA THR A 143 12.44 17.12 -12.56
C THR A 143 13.00 16.32 -13.74
N ILE A 144 12.84 14.99 -13.75
CA ILE A 144 13.17 14.17 -14.93
C ILE A 144 12.29 14.57 -16.12
N ALA A 145 11.00 14.81 -15.88
CA ALA A 145 10.09 15.30 -16.91
C ALA A 145 10.51 16.69 -17.44
N ASP A 146 10.94 17.59 -16.55
CA ASP A 146 11.35 18.96 -16.90
C ASP A 146 12.68 19.01 -17.71
N ILE A 147 13.61 18.06 -17.50
CA ILE A 147 14.96 18.10 -18.11
C ILE A 147 15.10 17.28 -19.40
N TYR A 148 14.36 16.17 -19.51
CA TYR A 148 14.47 15.23 -20.64
C TYR A 148 13.26 15.33 -21.56
N GLN A 149 13.48 15.19 -22.87
CA GLN A 149 12.40 15.13 -23.87
C GLN A 149 11.66 13.80 -23.78
N SER A 150 10.35 13.79 -24.07
CA SER A 150 9.45 12.62 -23.95
C SER A 150 10.01 11.32 -24.53
N ASN A 151 10.68 11.36 -25.68
CA ASN A 151 11.24 10.18 -26.34
C ASN A 151 12.48 9.59 -25.65
N SER A 152 13.15 10.38 -24.80
CA SER A 152 14.40 10.03 -24.11
C SER A 152 14.25 9.88 -22.59
N ARG A 153 13.03 10.03 -22.04
CA ARG A 153 12.75 9.97 -20.60
C ARG A 153 12.85 8.57 -20.00
N GLY A 154 12.70 7.51 -20.80
CA GLY A 154 12.70 6.13 -20.32
C GLY A 154 13.95 5.78 -19.51
N THR A 155 15.15 6.01 -20.08
CA THR A 155 16.41 5.68 -19.41
C THR A 155 16.61 6.43 -18.09
N PRO A 156 16.43 7.76 -17.99
CA PRO A 156 16.45 8.48 -16.71
C PRO A 156 15.45 7.94 -15.67
N TYR A 157 14.22 7.58 -16.07
CA TYR A 157 13.26 6.95 -15.17
C TYR A 157 13.73 5.57 -14.70
N GLY A 158 14.28 4.75 -15.60
CA GLY A 158 14.86 3.45 -15.25
C GLY A 158 15.99 3.58 -14.21
N VAL A 159 16.90 4.53 -14.39
CA VAL A 159 17.98 4.81 -13.40
C VAL A 159 17.40 5.29 -12.06
N PHE A 160 16.38 6.15 -12.09
CA PHE A 160 15.69 6.59 -10.87
C PHE A 160 15.08 5.43 -10.09
N TYR A 161 14.33 4.56 -10.77
CA TYR A 161 13.72 3.39 -10.12
C TYR A 161 14.76 2.36 -9.68
N ALA A 162 15.87 2.21 -10.39
CA ALA A 162 16.98 1.37 -9.95
C ALA A 162 17.54 1.84 -8.60
N PHE A 163 17.76 3.15 -8.41
CA PHE A 163 18.16 3.70 -7.12
C PHE A 163 17.07 3.53 -6.05
N TYR A 164 15.82 3.83 -6.41
CA TYR A 164 14.67 3.66 -5.50
C TYR A 164 14.58 2.22 -4.98
N PHE A 165 14.69 1.21 -5.85
CA PHE A 165 14.66 -0.19 -5.44
C PHE A 165 15.95 -0.67 -4.78
N ALA A 166 17.11 -0.09 -5.12
CA ALA A 166 18.37 -0.37 -4.42
C ALA A 166 18.33 0.06 -2.96
N ALA A 167 17.56 1.08 -2.63
CA ALA A 167 17.29 1.44 -1.24
C ALA A 167 16.57 0.33 -0.46
N GLY A 168 15.71 -0.45 -1.13
CA GLY A 168 15.13 -1.67 -0.56
C GLY A 168 16.17 -2.71 -0.14
N LEU A 169 17.32 -2.76 -0.84
CA LEU A 169 18.42 -3.72 -0.60
C LEU A 169 19.26 -3.29 0.58
N LEU A 170 19.67 -2.03 0.57
CA LEU A 170 20.58 -1.48 1.55
C LEU A 170 19.85 -1.08 2.84
N GLY A 171 18.56 -0.74 2.77
CA GLY A 171 17.76 -0.25 3.88
C GLY A 171 17.76 -1.22 5.06
N PRO A 172 17.10 -2.38 4.98
CA PRO A 172 17.00 -3.30 6.10
C PRO A 172 18.36 -3.91 6.45
N ALA A 173 19.24 -4.14 5.48
CA ALA A 173 20.58 -4.68 5.75
C ALA A 173 21.40 -3.73 6.64
N LEU A 174 21.51 -2.46 6.27
CA LEU A 174 22.24 -1.47 7.07
C LEU A 174 21.49 -1.14 8.37
N GLY A 175 20.16 -1.05 8.31
CA GLY A 175 19.34 -0.74 9.47
C GLY A 175 19.37 -1.84 10.54
N GLY A 176 19.38 -3.11 10.14
CA GLY A 176 19.50 -4.25 11.04
C GLY A 176 20.87 -4.32 11.73
N GLU A 177 21.95 -4.20 10.97
CA GLU A 177 23.33 -4.13 11.50
C GLU A 177 23.50 -2.98 12.48
N ILE A 178 23.09 -1.77 12.10
CA ILE A 178 23.25 -0.58 12.95
C ILE A 178 22.37 -0.67 14.20
N CYS A 179 21.17 -1.23 14.09
CA CYS A 179 20.30 -1.51 15.24
C CYS A 179 20.95 -2.46 16.23
N GLN A 180 21.60 -3.53 15.75
CA GLN A 180 22.24 -4.53 16.62
C GLN A 180 23.35 -3.93 17.51
N TYR A 181 24.13 -2.98 16.98
CA TYR A 181 25.25 -2.38 17.72
C TYR A 181 24.89 -1.09 18.48
N TYR A 182 24.04 -0.24 17.91
CA TYR A 182 23.74 1.10 18.43
C TYR A 182 22.27 1.30 18.85
N GLY A 183 21.45 0.26 18.78
CA GLY A 183 20.04 0.26 19.13
C GLY A 183 19.14 0.88 18.06
N TRP A 184 17.83 0.67 18.15
CA TRP A 184 16.87 1.07 17.11
C TRP A 184 16.87 2.56 16.74
N ARG A 185 17.17 3.46 17.70
CA ARG A 185 17.17 4.92 17.49
C ARG A 185 18.19 5.37 16.45
N SER A 186 19.30 4.65 16.34
CA SER A 186 20.40 4.97 15.43
C SER A 186 20.00 4.91 13.95
N THR A 187 18.97 4.11 13.60
CA THR A 187 18.41 4.05 12.23
C THR A 187 17.89 5.42 11.77
N PHE A 188 17.21 6.17 12.65
CA PHE A 188 16.72 7.51 12.36
C PHE A 188 17.85 8.54 12.26
N THR A 189 18.92 8.38 13.05
CA THR A 189 20.12 9.22 12.94
C THR A 189 20.82 9.03 11.60
N LEU A 190 20.94 7.78 11.12
CA LEU A 190 21.53 7.47 9.83
C LEU A 190 20.77 8.17 8.69
N VAL A 191 19.44 8.03 8.69
CA VAL A 191 18.57 8.64 7.69
C VAL A 191 18.66 10.18 7.74
N ALA A 192 18.73 10.77 8.94
CA ALA A 192 18.94 12.20 9.11
C ALA A 192 20.29 12.68 8.55
N MET A 193 21.36 11.91 8.75
CA MET A 193 22.69 12.22 8.20
C MET A 193 22.70 12.17 6.67
N ILE A 194 22.11 11.14 6.06
CA ILE A 194 21.98 11.03 4.60
C ILE A 194 21.17 12.22 4.06
N ALA A 195 20.06 12.55 4.71
CA ALA A 195 19.24 13.70 4.34
C ALA A 195 19.98 15.04 4.48
N PHE A 196 20.83 15.21 5.48
CA PHE A 196 21.64 16.42 5.67
C PHE A 196 22.68 16.61 4.55
N VAL A 197 23.36 15.53 4.13
CA VAL A 197 24.29 15.57 2.99
C VAL A 197 23.54 15.93 1.70
N LEU A 198 22.35 15.36 1.50
CA LEU A 198 21.49 15.70 0.36
C LEU A 198 20.98 17.14 0.41
N PHE A 199 20.62 17.64 1.59
CA PHE A 199 20.20 19.03 1.78
C PHE A 199 21.29 20.01 1.33
N ILE A 200 22.52 19.82 1.80
CA ILE A 200 23.67 20.66 1.39
C ILE A 200 23.88 20.56 -0.13
N SER A 201 23.85 19.33 -0.68
CA SER A 201 24.03 19.10 -2.11
C SER A 201 22.96 19.78 -2.96
N TYR A 202 21.69 19.76 -2.54
CA TYR A 202 20.58 20.43 -3.21
C TYR A 202 20.68 21.95 -3.17
N VAL A 203 21.10 22.51 -2.03
CA VAL A 203 21.31 23.95 -1.88
C VAL A 203 22.39 24.44 -2.86
N LEU A 204 23.53 23.73 -2.91
CA LEU A 204 24.72 24.15 -3.65
C LEU A 204 24.66 23.83 -5.17
N ILE A 205 24.18 22.64 -5.54
CA ILE A 205 24.39 22.09 -6.91
C ILE A 205 23.13 22.20 -7.77
N VAL A 206 21.95 21.87 -7.22
CA VAL A 206 20.73 21.73 -8.03
C VAL A 206 20.17 23.11 -8.41
N PRO A 207 20.00 23.43 -9.71
CA PRO A 207 19.34 24.65 -10.16
C PRO A 207 17.81 24.51 -10.12
N GLU A 208 17.10 25.61 -10.33
CA GLU A 208 15.64 25.55 -10.58
C GLU A 208 15.37 24.96 -11.97
N THR A 209 14.45 24.00 -12.06
CA THR A 209 14.18 23.22 -13.28
C THR A 209 12.80 23.47 -13.86
N GLN A 210 11.91 24.11 -13.12
CA GLN A 210 10.56 24.42 -13.59
C GLN A 210 10.59 25.31 -14.86
N HIS A 211 10.01 24.82 -15.96
CA HIS A 211 10.03 25.47 -17.28
C HIS A 211 9.71 26.97 -17.25
N TYR A 212 8.58 27.38 -16.66
CA TYR A 212 8.18 28.81 -16.61
C TYR A 212 9.24 29.71 -15.95
N LYS A 213 9.77 29.30 -14.78
CA LYS A 213 10.78 30.09 -14.05
C LYS A 213 12.13 30.11 -14.75
N VAL A 214 12.52 28.99 -15.35
CA VAL A 214 13.74 28.89 -16.15
C VAL A 214 13.66 29.85 -17.34
N ILE A 215 12.57 29.82 -18.10
CA ILE A 215 12.36 30.68 -19.26
C ILE A 215 12.38 32.17 -18.86
N CYS A 216 11.63 32.56 -17.81
CA CYS A 216 11.65 33.95 -17.33
C CYS A 216 13.06 34.41 -16.93
N LYS A 217 13.83 33.56 -16.26
CA LYS A 217 15.21 33.88 -15.86
C LYS A 217 16.12 34.06 -17.09
N TYR A 218 16.02 33.20 -18.10
CA TYR A 218 16.82 33.29 -19.32
C TYR A 218 16.44 34.50 -20.19
N GLN A 219 15.16 34.84 -20.29
CA GLN A 219 14.68 36.00 -21.04
C GLN A 219 15.23 37.30 -20.45
N ILE A 220 15.25 37.41 -19.11
CA ILE A 220 15.80 38.57 -18.39
C ILE A 220 17.34 38.62 -18.51
N GLN A 221 18.02 37.48 -18.40
CA GLN A 221 19.49 37.46 -18.34
C GLN A 221 20.19 37.53 -19.70
N ARG A 222 19.65 36.92 -20.75
CA ARG A 222 20.33 36.83 -22.06
C ARG A 222 19.70 37.67 -23.17
N LYS A 223 18.58 38.36 -22.93
CA LYS A 223 17.79 39.06 -23.97
C LYS A 223 17.50 38.18 -25.21
N ILE A 224 17.42 36.86 -25.02
CA ILE A 224 17.06 35.91 -26.09
C ILE A 224 15.54 35.71 -26.01
N ILE A 225 14.85 35.88 -27.16
CA ILE A 225 13.44 35.55 -27.31
C ILE A 225 13.35 34.04 -27.52
N VAL A 226 12.82 33.32 -26.54
CA VAL A 226 12.51 31.88 -26.67
C VAL A 226 11.15 31.77 -27.38
N LEU A 227 11.15 31.26 -28.62
CA LEU A 227 9.95 31.17 -29.48
C LEU A 227 8.81 30.29 -28.90
N GLU A 228 9.08 29.46 -27.90
CA GLU A 228 8.08 28.60 -27.23
C GLU A 228 7.32 29.29 -26.07
N LEU A 229 7.55 30.59 -25.81
CA LEU A 229 6.90 31.32 -24.72
C LEU A 229 5.36 31.33 -24.79
N ASP A 230 4.78 31.31 -25.99
CA ASP A 230 3.32 31.32 -26.19
C ASP A 230 2.65 29.98 -25.80
N GLN A 231 3.42 28.91 -25.56
CA GLN A 231 2.90 27.60 -25.17
C GLN A 231 2.97 27.33 -23.65
N VAL A 232 3.81 28.05 -22.90
CA VAL A 232 4.03 27.78 -21.47
C VAL A 232 3.23 28.75 -20.62
N SER A 233 2.02 28.32 -20.22
CA SER A 233 1.17 29.09 -19.32
C SER A 233 1.82 29.31 -17.93
N LYS A 234 1.55 30.46 -17.32
CA LYS A 234 1.98 30.75 -15.95
C LYS A 234 1.34 29.73 -14.99
N PRO A 235 2.13 29.08 -14.10
CA PRO A 235 1.57 28.12 -13.16
C PRO A 235 0.54 28.81 -12.27
N THR A 236 -0.68 28.29 -12.25
CA THR A 236 -1.73 28.67 -11.31
C THR A 236 -1.82 27.64 -10.20
N LEU A 237 -2.28 28.05 -9.03
CA LEU A 237 -2.55 27.12 -7.94
C LEU A 237 -3.83 26.34 -8.32
N THR A 238 -3.65 25.15 -8.89
CA THR A 238 -4.75 24.27 -9.26
C THR A 238 -5.19 23.42 -8.07
N ASN A 239 -6.39 22.84 -8.15
CA ASN A 239 -6.88 21.96 -7.11
C ASN A 239 -5.98 20.70 -7.04
N PRO A 240 -5.41 20.35 -5.88
CA PRO A 240 -4.50 19.19 -5.74
C PRO A 240 -5.20 17.85 -6.01
N CYS A 241 -6.53 17.82 -5.97
CA CYS A 241 -7.33 16.65 -6.29
C CYS A 241 -7.67 16.54 -7.78
N LEU A 242 -7.44 17.56 -8.60
CA LEU A 242 -7.71 17.52 -10.05
C LEU A 242 -7.04 16.32 -10.74
N PRO A 243 -5.76 15.98 -10.43
CA PRO A 243 -5.10 14.86 -11.08
C PRO A 243 -5.80 13.49 -10.88
N LEU A 244 -6.63 13.34 -9.84
CA LEU A 244 -7.43 12.14 -9.61
C LEU A 244 -8.47 11.90 -10.70
N SER A 245 -8.99 12.96 -11.34
CA SER A 245 -9.99 12.78 -12.41
C SER A 245 -9.41 12.09 -13.64
N TYR A 246 -8.11 12.28 -13.92
CA TYR A 246 -7.43 11.61 -15.03
C TYR A 246 -7.26 10.10 -14.80
N LEU A 247 -7.30 9.63 -13.55
CA LEU A 247 -7.24 8.21 -13.23
C LEU A 247 -8.58 7.48 -13.47
N ILE A 248 -9.68 8.21 -13.63
CA ILE A 248 -11.04 7.66 -13.80
C ILE A 248 -11.32 7.27 -15.28
N ASP A 249 -10.27 7.09 -16.07
CA ASP A 249 -10.38 6.62 -17.45
C ASP A 249 -10.67 5.10 -17.48
N SER A 250 -11.77 4.70 -18.16
CA SER A 250 -12.23 3.29 -18.19
C SER A 250 -11.19 2.29 -18.71
N THR A 251 -10.26 2.74 -19.55
CA THR A 251 -9.16 1.91 -20.07
C THR A 251 -8.02 1.74 -19.07
N ILE A 252 -7.86 2.68 -18.13
CA ILE A 252 -6.72 2.75 -17.21
C ILE A 252 -7.04 2.11 -15.85
N ILE A 253 -8.29 2.30 -15.37
CA ILE A 253 -8.75 1.84 -14.06
C ILE A 253 -8.34 0.38 -13.77
N PRO A 254 -8.57 -0.60 -14.67
CA PRO A 254 -8.23 -1.99 -14.36
C PRO A 254 -6.74 -2.20 -14.07
N TYR A 255 -5.86 -1.54 -14.83
CA TYR A 255 -4.41 -1.63 -14.63
C TYR A 255 -3.96 -1.01 -13.32
N ILE A 256 -4.50 0.16 -12.96
CA ILE A 256 -4.23 0.80 -11.67
C ILE A 256 -4.65 -0.11 -10.53
N VAL A 257 -5.81 -0.76 -10.65
CA VAL A 257 -6.33 -1.69 -9.63
C VAL A 257 -5.36 -2.86 -9.44
N VAL A 258 -4.89 -3.52 -10.50
CA VAL A 258 -3.90 -4.63 -10.37
C VAL A 258 -2.60 -4.15 -9.76
N LEU A 259 -2.07 -3.01 -10.20
CA LEU A 259 -0.84 -2.46 -9.63
C LEU A 259 -0.99 -2.08 -8.16
N THR A 260 -2.14 -1.53 -7.78
CA THR A 260 -2.42 -1.18 -6.39
C THR A 260 -2.55 -2.44 -5.54
N CYS A 261 -3.26 -3.46 -6.02
CA CYS A 261 -3.42 -4.73 -5.30
C CYS A 261 -2.11 -5.48 -5.14
N SER A 262 -1.29 -5.56 -6.20
CA SER A 262 0.05 -6.15 -6.12
C SER A 262 0.96 -5.37 -5.17
N TYR A 263 0.91 -4.04 -5.20
CA TYR A 263 1.67 -3.20 -4.27
C TYR A 263 1.24 -3.42 -2.82
N ILE A 264 -0.07 -3.48 -2.53
CA ILE A 264 -0.61 -3.80 -1.20
C ILE A 264 -0.07 -5.17 -0.74
N ALA A 265 -0.20 -6.19 -1.58
CA ALA A 265 0.07 -7.57 -1.16
C ALA A 265 1.54 -7.80 -0.79
N VAL A 266 2.49 -7.22 -1.54
CA VAL A 266 3.91 -7.31 -1.21
C VAL A 266 4.27 -6.46 0.01
N ASN A 267 3.68 -5.26 0.16
CA ASN A 267 3.92 -4.46 1.37
C ASN A 267 3.37 -5.13 2.64
N CYS A 268 2.26 -5.87 2.54
CA CYS A 268 1.77 -6.69 3.65
C CYS A 268 2.75 -7.81 4.04
N SER A 269 3.41 -8.46 3.09
CA SER A 269 4.41 -9.49 3.42
C SER A 269 5.68 -8.87 4.01
N LEU A 270 6.13 -7.73 3.49
CA LEU A 270 7.26 -6.98 4.05
C LEU A 270 7.00 -6.49 5.48
N LEU A 271 5.77 -6.03 5.76
CA LEU A 271 5.37 -5.53 7.08
C LEU A 271 5.41 -6.62 8.16
N LEU A 272 4.96 -7.84 7.82
CA LEU A 272 4.88 -8.95 8.77
C LEU A 272 6.21 -9.71 8.94
N ALA A 273 7.11 -9.64 7.95
CA ALA A 273 8.36 -10.41 7.99
C ALA A 273 9.20 -10.23 9.27
N PRO A 274 9.40 -9.01 9.83
CA PRO A 274 10.18 -8.84 11.06
C PRO A 274 9.51 -9.50 12.28
N THR A 275 8.18 -9.47 12.35
CA THR A 275 7.46 -10.10 13.47
C THR A 275 7.52 -11.61 13.39
N GLU A 276 7.39 -12.19 12.19
CA GLU A 276 7.46 -13.64 12.01
C GLU A 276 8.86 -14.21 12.19
N LEU A 277 9.89 -13.48 11.73
CA LEU A 277 11.29 -13.93 11.83
C LEU A 277 11.89 -13.73 13.23
N GLY A 278 11.43 -12.73 13.97
CA GLY A 278 11.94 -12.42 15.31
C GLY A 278 11.26 -13.20 16.44
N GLU A 279 10.18 -13.92 16.15
CA GLU A 279 9.42 -14.71 17.13
C GLU A 279 9.54 -16.22 16.87
N ALA A 280 8.86 -17.03 17.70
CA ALA A 280 8.83 -18.48 17.54
C ALA A 280 8.24 -18.82 16.16
N PRO A 281 8.89 -19.66 15.34
CA PRO A 281 9.94 -20.62 15.69
C PRO A 281 11.40 -20.16 15.48
N TYR A 282 11.66 -18.99 14.87
CA TYR A 282 13.00 -18.64 14.35
C TYR A 282 13.87 -17.83 15.32
N PHE A 283 13.29 -16.89 16.07
CA PHE A 283 14.00 -16.05 17.05
C PHE A 283 15.25 -15.34 16.51
N PHE A 284 15.21 -14.83 15.28
CA PHE A 284 16.36 -14.13 14.71
C PHE A 284 16.55 -12.73 15.30
N GLN A 285 17.82 -12.33 15.36
CA GLN A 285 18.24 -10.99 15.75
C GLN A 285 18.09 -10.00 14.57
N PRO A 286 17.99 -8.69 14.84
CA PRO A 286 17.82 -7.64 13.82
C PRO A 286 18.84 -7.66 12.67
N ASP A 287 20.10 -8.03 12.94
CA ASP A 287 21.17 -8.18 11.94
C ASP A 287 20.84 -9.23 10.87
N ILE A 288 20.46 -10.44 11.31
CA ILE A 288 20.06 -11.54 10.43
C ILE A 288 18.78 -11.16 9.69
N ILE A 289 17.78 -10.61 10.40
CA ILE A 289 16.53 -10.16 9.77
C ILE A 289 16.84 -9.17 8.64
N GLY A 290 17.71 -8.19 8.87
CA GLY A 290 18.15 -7.22 7.87
C GLY A 290 18.78 -7.87 6.63
N ILE A 291 19.65 -8.86 6.82
CA ILE A 291 20.29 -9.62 5.74
C ILE A 291 19.26 -10.42 4.93
N LEU A 292 18.22 -10.96 5.57
CA LEU A 292 17.17 -11.74 4.89
C LEU A 292 16.28 -10.90 3.96
N PHE A 293 16.33 -9.57 4.03
CA PHE A 293 15.68 -8.68 3.04
C PHE A 293 16.52 -8.47 1.77
N ILE A 294 17.81 -8.82 1.76
CA ILE A 294 18.68 -8.64 0.59
C ILE A 294 18.14 -9.43 -0.64
N PRO A 295 17.72 -10.70 -0.52
CA PRO A 295 17.20 -11.44 -1.66
C PRO A 295 15.95 -10.81 -2.28
N ILE A 296 14.96 -10.39 -1.50
CA ILE A 296 13.75 -9.73 -2.04
C ILE A 296 14.09 -8.41 -2.74
N ALA A 297 15.00 -7.62 -2.18
CA ALA A 297 15.42 -6.38 -2.82
C ALA A 297 16.26 -6.59 -4.08
N SER A 298 17.07 -7.65 -4.14
CA SER A 298 17.75 -8.05 -5.37
C SER A 298 16.74 -8.45 -6.45
N ALA A 299 15.65 -9.10 -6.06
CA ALA A 299 14.55 -9.46 -6.95
C ALA A 299 13.81 -8.22 -7.48
N PHE A 300 13.63 -7.19 -6.65
CA PHE A 300 13.09 -5.89 -7.09
C PHE A 300 13.97 -5.24 -8.16
N LEU A 301 15.28 -5.17 -7.91
CA LEU A 301 16.24 -4.59 -8.85
C LEU A 301 16.24 -5.34 -10.19
N ILE A 302 16.40 -6.66 -10.14
CA ILE A 302 16.44 -7.51 -11.34
C ILE A 302 15.10 -7.44 -12.08
N GLY A 303 13.98 -7.48 -11.36
CA GLY A 303 12.64 -7.39 -11.92
C GLY A 303 12.38 -6.07 -12.64
N SER A 304 12.85 -4.94 -12.11
CA SER A 304 12.69 -3.64 -12.76
C SER A 304 13.42 -3.57 -14.12
N VAL A 305 14.66 -4.06 -14.18
CA VAL A 305 15.48 -4.06 -15.41
C VAL A 305 14.94 -5.04 -16.45
N ILE A 306 14.57 -6.25 -16.02
CA ILE A 306 14.03 -7.28 -16.93
C ILE A 306 12.64 -6.87 -17.42
N GLY A 307 11.77 -6.40 -16.53
CA GLY A 307 10.42 -5.96 -16.87
C GLY A 307 10.42 -4.80 -17.87
N GLU A 308 11.30 -3.83 -17.70
CA GLU A 308 11.48 -2.71 -18.64
C GLU A 308 11.93 -3.20 -20.02
N LYS A 309 13.02 -3.98 -20.09
CA LYS A 309 13.52 -4.52 -21.37
C LYS A 309 12.48 -5.37 -22.09
N LEU A 310 11.78 -6.24 -21.36
CA LEU A 310 10.79 -7.14 -21.95
C LEU A 310 9.57 -6.37 -22.46
N SER A 311 9.12 -5.36 -21.71
CA SER A 311 8.07 -4.43 -22.11
C SER A 311 8.44 -3.71 -23.41
N ASP A 312 9.66 -3.17 -23.50
CA ASP A 312 10.13 -2.46 -24.69
C ASP A 312 10.28 -3.38 -25.90
N LEU A 313 10.85 -4.58 -25.72
CA LEU A 313 11.01 -5.56 -26.80
C LEU A 313 9.66 -5.98 -27.39
N ILE A 314 8.67 -6.29 -26.55
CA ILE A 314 7.32 -6.68 -27.01
C ILE A 314 6.62 -5.49 -27.68
N THR A 315 6.79 -4.29 -27.12
CA THR A 315 6.26 -3.06 -27.71
C THR A 315 6.82 -2.85 -29.12
N ILE A 316 8.14 -2.93 -29.29
CA ILE A 316 8.79 -2.76 -30.59
C ILE A 316 8.36 -3.88 -31.54
N LYS A 317 8.32 -5.14 -31.11
CA LYS A 317 8.02 -6.28 -31.98
C LYS A 317 6.57 -6.33 -32.47
N TYR A 318 5.60 -5.97 -31.63
CA TYR A 318 4.17 -6.11 -31.94
C TYR A 318 3.47 -4.80 -32.25
N PHE A 319 4.01 -3.66 -31.78
CA PHE A 319 3.39 -2.34 -31.93
C PHE A 319 4.25 -1.40 -32.79
N GLN A 320 5.13 -1.96 -33.63
CA GLN A 320 6.14 -1.25 -34.43
C GLN A 320 5.60 -0.12 -35.34
N ASN A 321 4.28 0.03 -35.47
CA ASN A 321 3.63 1.12 -36.22
C ASN A 321 2.22 1.49 -35.71
N SER A 322 1.78 1.03 -34.54
CA SER A 322 0.40 1.24 -34.07
C SER A 322 0.34 2.27 -32.94
N LYS A 323 -0.59 3.22 -33.03
CA LYS A 323 -0.95 4.20 -31.99
C LYS A 323 -1.53 3.56 -30.70
N VAL A 324 -1.40 2.25 -30.52
CA VAL A 324 -1.98 1.50 -29.39
C VAL A 324 -0.96 1.50 -28.26
N LEU A 325 -1.05 2.52 -27.40
CA LEU A 325 -0.17 2.66 -26.23
C LEU A 325 -0.41 1.56 -25.19
N GLU A 326 -1.59 0.95 -25.19
CA GLU A 326 -2.05 -0.06 -24.24
C GLU A 326 -1.20 -1.34 -24.29
N GLY A 327 -0.62 -1.64 -25.45
CA GLY A 327 0.26 -2.81 -25.64
C GLY A 327 1.47 -2.88 -24.73
N ARG A 328 1.93 -1.72 -24.23
CA ARG A 328 3.06 -1.59 -23.31
C ARG A 328 2.78 -2.15 -21.92
N MET A 329 1.51 -2.22 -21.53
CA MET A 329 1.11 -2.61 -20.18
C MET A 329 0.95 -4.13 -20.04
N LEU A 330 0.75 -4.84 -21.16
CA LEU A 330 0.45 -6.27 -21.19
C LEU A 330 1.57 -7.17 -20.65
N PRO A 331 2.86 -6.97 -21.00
CA PRO A 331 3.93 -7.81 -20.48
C PRO A 331 4.09 -7.69 -18.96
N GLY A 332 3.88 -6.47 -18.44
CA GLY A 332 3.91 -6.18 -17.01
C GLY A 332 2.84 -6.94 -16.23
N LEU A 333 1.64 -7.13 -16.81
CA LEU A 333 0.55 -7.86 -16.16
C LEU A 333 0.80 -9.37 -16.06
N LEU A 334 1.52 -9.97 -17.00
CA LEU A 334 1.85 -11.39 -16.94
C LEU A 334 2.76 -11.71 -15.73
N PHE A 335 3.61 -10.76 -15.34
CA PHE A 335 4.45 -10.89 -14.14
C PHE A 335 3.65 -10.87 -12.84
N SER A 336 2.42 -10.36 -12.84
CA SER A 336 1.55 -10.39 -11.66
C SER A 336 1.15 -11.81 -11.24
N ILE A 337 1.23 -12.81 -12.14
CA ILE A 337 1.02 -14.23 -11.80
C ILE A 337 2.09 -14.74 -10.82
N LEU A 338 3.35 -14.30 -11.00
CA LEU A 338 4.45 -14.65 -10.10
C LEU A 338 4.21 -14.12 -8.69
N ILE A 339 3.50 -12.98 -8.57
CA ILE A 339 3.14 -12.40 -7.27
C ILE A 339 2.21 -13.33 -6.51
N SER A 340 1.16 -13.83 -7.17
CA SER A 340 0.21 -14.76 -6.55
C SER A 340 0.87 -16.08 -6.12
N ILE A 341 1.79 -16.61 -6.93
CA ILE A 341 2.57 -17.80 -6.57
C ILE A 341 3.47 -17.50 -5.36
N GLY A 342 4.21 -16.40 -5.39
CA GLY A 342 5.12 -16.00 -4.32
C GLY A 342 4.43 -15.78 -2.97
N LEU A 343 3.29 -15.10 -2.97
CA LEU A 343 2.49 -14.86 -1.76
C LEU A 343 1.90 -16.15 -1.18
N SER A 344 1.46 -17.07 -2.03
CA SER A 344 0.94 -18.36 -1.59
C SER A 344 2.03 -19.20 -0.93
N ILE A 345 3.23 -19.21 -1.51
CA ILE A 345 4.41 -19.85 -0.90
C ILE A 345 4.74 -19.20 0.44
N TYR A 346 4.80 -17.87 0.49
CA TYR A 346 5.09 -17.11 1.71
C TYR A 346 4.13 -17.46 2.85
N GLY A 347 2.82 -17.33 2.64
CA GLY A 347 1.83 -17.50 3.70
C GLY A 347 1.78 -18.91 4.29
N TRP A 348 1.79 -19.95 3.44
CA TRP A 348 1.72 -21.33 3.92
C TRP A 348 3.01 -21.82 4.57
N THR A 349 4.15 -21.29 4.15
CA THR A 349 5.46 -21.72 4.70
C THR A 349 5.70 -21.14 6.08
N PHE A 350 5.31 -19.87 6.31
CA PHE A 350 5.34 -19.29 7.66
C PHE A 350 4.37 -19.99 8.61
N GLN A 351 3.12 -20.19 8.18
CA GLN A 351 2.12 -20.87 9.01
C GLN A 351 2.54 -22.29 9.43
N ASN A 352 3.26 -23.01 8.56
CA ASN A 352 3.73 -24.37 8.84
C ASN A 352 5.14 -24.42 9.46
N ALA A 353 5.73 -23.28 9.85
CA ALA A 353 7.07 -23.23 10.45
C ALA A 353 8.17 -23.91 9.60
N ILE A 354 8.08 -23.81 8.27
CA ILE A 354 9.02 -24.43 7.32
C ILE A 354 10.28 -23.57 7.21
N HIS A 355 11.46 -24.21 7.11
CA HIS A 355 12.75 -23.54 6.95
C HIS A 355 12.71 -22.23 6.12
N VAL A 356 13.34 -21.20 6.67
CA VAL A 356 13.31 -19.77 6.28
C VAL A 356 13.60 -19.52 4.79
N SER A 357 14.37 -20.40 4.15
CA SER A 357 14.67 -20.28 2.72
C SER A 357 13.42 -20.29 1.84
N VAL A 358 12.39 -21.08 2.18
CA VAL A 358 11.18 -21.22 1.37
C VAL A 358 10.30 -19.96 1.40
N PRO A 359 10.00 -19.34 2.56
CA PRO A 359 9.26 -18.08 2.57
C PRO A 359 10.01 -16.95 1.85
N ILE A 360 11.34 -16.91 1.95
CA ILE A 360 12.16 -15.92 1.22
C ILE A 360 12.08 -16.16 -0.29
N LEU A 361 12.09 -17.42 -0.76
CA LEU A 361 11.82 -17.73 -2.16
C LEU A 361 10.44 -17.21 -2.61
N GLY A 362 9.42 -17.34 -1.76
CA GLY A 362 8.11 -16.74 -2.00
C GLY A 362 8.17 -15.21 -2.15
N GLN A 363 8.90 -14.54 -1.26
CA GLN A 363 9.13 -13.09 -1.33
C GLN A 363 9.91 -12.66 -2.58
N ILE A 364 10.90 -13.44 -3.03
CA ILE A 364 11.65 -13.17 -4.26
C ILE A 364 10.71 -13.15 -5.48
N PHE A 365 9.84 -14.15 -5.62
CA PHE A 365 8.86 -14.17 -6.72
C PHE A 365 7.88 -12.99 -6.64
N ALA A 366 7.42 -12.66 -5.43
CA ALA A 366 6.50 -11.55 -5.22
C ALA A 366 7.13 -10.18 -5.53
N GLY A 367 8.34 -9.93 -5.03
CA GLY A 367 9.09 -8.69 -5.29
C GLY A 367 9.48 -8.55 -6.76
N PHE A 368 9.93 -9.63 -7.41
CA PHE A 368 10.22 -9.63 -8.85
C PHE A 368 9.00 -9.27 -9.68
N GLY A 369 7.85 -9.92 -9.42
CA GLY A 369 6.61 -9.66 -10.15
C GLY A 369 6.11 -8.22 -9.98
N GLN A 370 6.19 -7.68 -8.77
CA GLN A 370 5.83 -6.28 -8.49
C GLN A 370 6.74 -5.28 -9.22
N ALA A 371 8.06 -5.53 -9.22
CA ALA A 371 9.00 -4.64 -9.89
C ALA A 371 8.84 -4.66 -11.41
N ALA A 372 8.63 -5.85 -11.99
CA ALA A 372 8.52 -6.02 -13.44
C ALA A 372 7.21 -5.44 -14.00
N SER A 373 6.15 -5.38 -13.20
CA SER A 373 4.83 -4.87 -13.63
C SER A 373 4.73 -3.34 -13.67
N ARG A 374 5.54 -2.61 -12.90
CA ARG A 374 5.40 -1.17 -12.67
C ARG A 374 5.84 -0.26 -13.85
N PRO A 375 6.99 -0.48 -14.53
CA PRO A 375 7.50 0.45 -15.55
C PRO A 375 6.55 0.68 -16.72
N GLY A 376 5.87 -0.38 -17.21
CA GLY A 376 4.98 -0.29 -18.37
C GLY A 376 3.83 0.72 -18.18
N VAL A 377 3.32 0.83 -16.96
CA VAL A 377 2.20 1.74 -16.64
C VAL A 377 2.66 3.18 -16.43
N VAL A 378 3.80 3.38 -15.78
CA VAL A 378 4.39 4.73 -15.64
C VAL A 378 4.75 5.29 -17.01
N SER A 379 5.33 4.46 -17.88
CA SER A 379 5.60 4.80 -19.28
C SER A 379 4.33 5.09 -20.07
N TYR A 380 3.21 4.42 -19.79
CA TYR A 380 1.92 4.74 -20.40
C TYR A 380 1.41 6.12 -19.97
N PHE A 381 1.45 6.45 -18.68
CA PHE A 381 1.00 7.76 -18.17
C PHE A 381 1.79 8.93 -18.75
N THR A 382 3.11 8.77 -18.83
CA THR A 382 3.99 9.83 -19.35
C THR A 382 3.76 10.12 -20.83
N VAL A 383 3.36 9.12 -21.62
CA VAL A 383 3.12 9.31 -23.06
C VAL A 383 1.67 9.72 -23.35
N LYS A 384 0.68 9.18 -22.64
CA LYS A 384 -0.74 9.54 -22.86
C LYS A 384 -1.08 10.95 -22.36
N TYR A 385 -0.50 11.36 -21.23
CA TYR A 385 -0.78 12.66 -20.62
C TYR A 385 0.51 13.46 -20.45
N GLN A 386 1.10 13.89 -21.57
CA GLN A 386 2.42 14.50 -21.58
C GLN A 386 2.50 15.79 -20.74
N GLU A 387 1.51 16.67 -20.86
CA GLU A 387 1.44 17.96 -20.15
C GLU A 387 1.19 17.83 -18.65
N HIS A 388 0.52 16.76 -18.22
CA HIS A 388 0.14 16.51 -16.81
C HIS A 388 0.80 15.25 -16.24
N SER A 389 1.90 14.80 -16.84
CA SER A 389 2.55 13.52 -16.52
C SER A 389 2.98 13.44 -15.06
N ALA A 390 3.61 14.48 -14.52
CA ALA A 390 4.02 14.54 -13.11
C ALA A 390 2.82 14.46 -12.16
N SER A 391 1.73 15.18 -12.45
CA SER A 391 0.53 15.22 -11.61
C SER A 391 -0.21 13.88 -11.60
N ILE A 392 -0.28 13.19 -12.74
CA ILE A 392 -0.94 11.88 -12.84
C ILE A 392 -0.14 10.79 -12.14
N ILE A 393 1.19 10.84 -12.24
CA ILE A 393 2.03 9.91 -11.49
C ILE A 393 1.88 10.14 -9.99
N ALA A 394 1.82 11.41 -9.52
CA ALA A 394 1.56 11.74 -8.13
C ALA A 394 0.18 11.23 -7.66
N ALA A 395 -0.85 11.32 -8.50
CA ALA A 395 -2.17 10.78 -8.22
C ALA A 395 -2.16 9.24 -8.11
N ASN A 396 -1.43 8.56 -9.00
CA ASN A 396 -1.29 7.10 -8.95
C ASN A 396 -0.57 6.67 -7.66
N ILE A 397 0.49 7.38 -7.26
CA ILE A 397 1.20 7.14 -5.99
C ILE A 397 0.25 7.35 -4.79
N PHE A 398 -0.54 8.41 -4.81
CA PHE A 398 -1.54 8.68 -3.77
C PHE A 398 -2.51 7.50 -3.61
N VAL A 399 -3.10 7.02 -4.71
CA VAL A 399 -4.07 5.90 -4.67
C VAL A 399 -3.40 4.63 -4.11
N GLN A 400 -2.17 4.34 -4.54
CA GLN A 400 -1.43 3.17 -4.10
C GLN A 400 -1.09 3.22 -2.61
N GLN A 401 -0.49 4.32 -2.15
CA GLN A 401 -0.05 4.45 -0.77
C GLN A 401 -1.21 4.60 0.21
N LEU A 402 -2.27 5.33 -0.18
CA LEU A 402 -3.47 5.44 0.65
C LEU A 402 -4.12 4.07 0.84
N SER A 403 -4.30 3.32 -0.26
CA SER A 403 -4.90 1.98 -0.19
C SER A 403 -4.05 1.02 0.65
N THR A 404 -2.73 1.09 0.50
CA THR A 404 -1.78 0.28 1.28
C THR A 404 -1.83 0.62 2.76
N SER A 405 -1.77 1.91 3.11
CA SER A 405 -1.88 2.35 4.50
C SER A 405 -3.13 1.84 5.20
N ILE A 406 -4.28 1.90 4.51
CA ILE A 406 -5.56 1.41 5.05
C ILE A 406 -5.46 -0.10 5.33
N VAL A 407 -5.00 -0.90 4.36
CA VAL A 407 -4.90 -2.36 4.52
C VAL A 407 -3.87 -2.75 5.58
N LEU A 408 -2.70 -2.12 5.59
CA LEU A 408 -1.63 -2.39 6.56
C LEU A 408 -2.09 -2.14 8.00
N THR A 409 -2.89 -1.09 8.24
CA THR A 409 -3.46 -0.79 9.56
C THR A 409 -4.31 -1.92 10.14
N PHE A 410 -4.99 -2.68 9.27
CA PHE A 410 -5.84 -3.81 9.66
C PHE A 410 -5.18 -5.18 9.50
N THR A 411 -3.95 -5.24 8.96
CA THR A 411 -3.33 -6.50 8.54
C THR A 411 -3.12 -7.45 9.71
N VAL A 412 -2.60 -6.97 10.85
CA VAL A 412 -2.38 -7.80 12.05
C VAL A 412 -3.70 -8.36 12.58
N GLN A 413 -4.74 -7.54 12.67
CA GLN A 413 -6.04 -7.99 13.18
C GLN A 413 -6.66 -9.03 12.25
N ILE A 414 -6.50 -8.88 10.93
CA ILE A 414 -7.00 -9.83 9.94
C ILE A 414 -6.23 -11.15 10.04
N VAL A 415 -4.90 -11.09 10.09
CA VAL A 415 -4.02 -12.26 10.16
C VAL A 415 -4.27 -13.07 11.43
N GLN A 416 -4.47 -12.42 12.58
CA GLN A 416 -4.84 -13.10 13.82
C GLN A 416 -6.19 -13.85 13.74
N ILE A 417 -7.08 -13.46 12.83
CA ILE A 417 -8.41 -14.09 12.67
C ILE A 417 -8.40 -15.20 11.62
N ILE A 418 -7.71 -14.98 10.51
CA ILE A 418 -7.77 -15.83 9.31
C ILE A 418 -6.57 -16.79 9.23
N HIS A 419 -5.49 -16.51 9.97
CA HIS A 419 -4.16 -17.10 9.83
C HIS A 419 -3.47 -16.69 8.51
N GLU A 420 -2.13 -16.73 8.52
CA GLU A 420 -1.29 -16.16 7.46
C GLU A 420 -1.47 -16.83 6.10
N GLY A 421 -1.49 -18.17 6.06
CA GLY A 421 -1.61 -18.91 4.81
C GLY A 421 -2.90 -18.59 4.06
N LEU A 422 -4.02 -18.55 4.78
CA LEU A 422 -5.31 -18.17 4.20
C LEU A 422 -5.36 -16.68 3.82
N PHE A 423 -4.76 -15.79 4.61
CA PHE A 423 -4.71 -14.36 4.28
C PHE A 423 -3.99 -14.10 2.95
N PHE A 424 -2.79 -14.66 2.78
CA PHE A 424 -2.00 -14.44 1.57
C PHE A 424 -2.55 -15.18 0.35
N THR A 425 -3.21 -16.34 0.52
CA THR A 425 -3.89 -17.00 -0.59
C THR A 425 -5.12 -16.24 -1.07
N ILE A 426 -5.90 -15.63 -0.16
CA ILE A 426 -7.02 -14.75 -0.55
C ILE A 426 -6.51 -13.58 -1.39
N LEU A 427 -5.40 -12.94 -0.98
CA LEU A 427 -4.77 -11.87 -1.76
C LEU A 427 -4.26 -12.37 -3.12
N ALA A 428 -3.65 -13.55 -3.17
CA ALA A 428 -3.14 -14.15 -4.40
C ALA A 428 -4.26 -14.45 -5.42
N VAL A 429 -5.38 -15.03 -4.96
CA VAL A 429 -6.56 -15.31 -5.78
C VAL A 429 -7.18 -14.00 -6.28
N PHE A 430 -7.32 -13.00 -5.41
CA PHE A 430 -7.86 -11.70 -5.79
C PHE A 430 -7.04 -11.03 -6.91
N ILE A 431 -5.70 -11.13 -6.87
CA ILE A 431 -4.84 -10.64 -7.94
C ILE A 431 -5.07 -11.42 -9.25
N LEU A 432 -5.19 -12.75 -9.19
CA LEU A 432 -5.46 -13.58 -10.37
C LEU A 432 -6.82 -13.28 -11.00
N ASP A 433 -7.85 -13.07 -10.18
CA ASP A 433 -9.20 -12.75 -10.64
C ASP A 433 -9.23 -11.40 -11.39
N ILE A 434 -8.54 -10.39 -10.85
CA ILE A 434 -8.46 -9.08 -11.53
C ILE A 434 -7.63 -9.20 -12.82
N LEU A 435 -6.56 -10.00 -12.85
CA LEU A 435 -5.79 -10.24 -14.08
C LEU A 435 -6.64 -10.89 -15.17
N PHE A 436 -7.46 -11.87 -14.79
CA PHE A 436 -8.38 -12.53 -15.72
C PHE A 436 -9.39 -11.54 -16.29
N LEU A 437 -9.96 -10.67 -15.44
CA LEU A 437 -10.84 -9.58 -15.86
C LEU A 437 -10.16 -8.66 -16.88
N ILE A 438 -8.89 -8.28 -16.66
CA ILE A 438 -8.16 -7.43 -17.62
C ILE A 438 -7.92 -8.16 -18.93
N ALA A 439 -7.55 -9.44 -18.89
CA ALA A 439 -7.34 -10.23 -20.10
C ALA A 439 -8.64 -10.30 -20.93
N GLU A 440 -9.79 -10.46 -20.29
CA GLU A 440 -11.10 -10.45 -20.94
C GLU A 440 -11.41 -9.09 -21.58
N ILE A 441 -11.19 -7.99 -20.85
CA ILE A 441 -11.35 -6.61 -21.36
C ILE A 441 -10.49 -6.36 -22.58
N MET A 442 -9.22 -6.79 -22.51
CA MET A 442 -8.28 -6.64 -23.59
C MET A 442 -8.76 -7.38 -24.83
N LEU A 443 -9.15 -8.65 -24.68
CA LEU A 443 -9.66 -9.47 -25.78
C LEU A 443 -10.90 -8.84 -26.44
N GLU A 444 -11.79 -8.27 -25.63
CA GLU A 444 -12.99 -7.58 -26.13
C GLU A 444 -12.63 -6.27 -26.83
N SER A 445 -11.71 -5.47 -26.28
CA SER A 445 -11.22 -4.24 -26.91
C SER A 445 -10.51 -4.49 -28.25
N PHE A 446 -9.76 -5.59 -28.37
CA PHE A 446 -9.12 -6.01 -29.62
C PHE A 446 -10.13 -6.45 -30.68
N LYS A 447 -11.21 -7.14 -30.28
CA LYS A 447 -12.32 -7.50 -31.18
C LYS A 447 -13.00 -6.25 -31.75
N ILE A 448 -13.36 -5.30 -30.89
CA ILE A 448 -14.01 -4.04 -31.29
C ILE A 448 -13.13 -3.23 -32.26
N GLN A 449 -11.82 -3.17 -32.03
CA GLN A 449 -10.91 -2.44 -32.93
C GLN A 449 -10.74 -3.09 -34.30
N ASN A 450 -10.74 -4.43 -34.38
CA ASN A 450 -10.68 -5.14 -35.65
C ASN A 450 -11.96 -4.95 -36.46
N GLU A 451 -13.12 -4.88 -35.80
CA GLU A 451 -14.39 -4.54 -36.45
C GLU A 451 -14.39 -3.07 -36.91
N CYS A 452 -13.87 -2.14 -36.11
CA CYS A 452 -13.81 -0.72 -36.45
C CYS A 452 -12.83 -0.39 -37.60
N LYS A 453 -11.75 -1.16 -37.79
CA LYS A 453 -10.84 -1.02 -38.95
C LYS A 453 -11.52 -1.27 -40.29
N ILE A 454 -12.65 -1.96 -40.31
CA ILE A 454 -13.43 -2.27 -41.53
C ILE A 454 -14.31 -1.06 -41.96
N TYR A 455 -14.49 -0.04 -41.09
CA TYR A 455 -15.51 1.01 -41.29
C TYR A 455 -14.99 2.46 -41.31
N ILE A 456 -13.70 2.71 -41.58
CA ILE A 456 -13.11 4.06 -41.52
C ILE A 456 -13.47 4.89 -42.77
N HIS A 457 -14.72 5.38 -42.83
CA HIS A 457 -15.16 6.53 -43.63
C HIS A 457 -16.51 7.05 -43.09
N HIS A 458 -16.53 7.77 -41.95
CA HIS A 458 -17.34 8.99 -41.75
C HIS A 458 -17.23 9.57 -40.33
N SER A 459 -17.37 10.89 -40.26
CA SER A 459 -17.09 11.79 -39.15
C SER A 459 -18.22 11.96 -38.11
N SER A 460 -17.86 12.53 -36.94
CA SER A 460 -18.69 13.15 -35.90
C SER A 460 -19.65 12.24 -35.09
N LYS A 461 -20.49 11.43 -35.74
CA LYS A 461 -21.42 10.49 -35.06
C LYS A 461 -20.69 9.43 -34.22
N TYR A 462 -19.46 9.14 -34.66
CA TYR A 462 -18.53 8.18 -34.08
C TYR A 462 -18.11 8.52 -32.64
N TYR A 463 -18.06 9.79 -32.24
CA TYR A 463 -17.61 10.15 -30.89
C TYR A 463 -18.67 9.79 -29.84
N HIS A 464 -19.95 9.94 -30.16
CA HIS A 464 -21.07 9.52 -29.30
C HIS A 464 -21.27 8.00 -29.30
N GLU A 465 -21.07 7.32 -30.43
CA GLU A 465 -21.05 5.85 -30.48
C GLU A 465 -19.87 5.27 -29.70
N MET A 466 -18.67 5.84 -29.83
CA MET A 466 -17.49 5.40 -29.08
C MET A 466 -17.63 5.64 -27.57
N ILE A 467 -18.27 6.74 -27.13
CA ILE A 467 -18.60 6.96 -25.71
C ILE A 467 -19.64 5.94 -25.24
N LYS A 468 -20.65 5.66 -26.05
CA LYS A 468 -21.69 4.69 -25.73
C LYS A 468 -21.15 3.26 -25.65
N GLU A 469 -20.27 2.87 -26.57
CA GLU A 469 -19.53 1.61 -26.53
C GLU A 469 -18.60 1.52 -25.33
N ARG A 470 -17.87 2.60 -24.99
CA ARG A 470 -17.03 2.64 -23.78
C ARG A 470 -17.85 2.51 -22.49
N ILE A 471 -19.05 3.10 -22.45
CA ILE A 471 -20.00 2.92 -21.34
C ILE A 471 -20.55 1.49 -21.34
N GLU A 472 -20.85 0.90 -22.50
CA GLU A 472 -21.33 -0.48 -22.58
C GLU A 472 -20.27 -1.47 -22.13
N LEU A 473 -19.02 -1.29 -22.57
CA LEU A 473 -17.85 -2.07 -22.15
C LEU A 473 -17.58 -1.91 -20.65
N PHE A 474 -17.60 -0.69 -20.13
CA PHE A 474 -17.46 -0.46 -18.69
C PHE A 474 -18.55 -1.16 -17.86
N MET A 475 -19.77 -1.25 -18.39
CA MET A 475 -20.87 -1.96 -17.74
C MET A 475 -20.76 -3.49 -17.87
N GLU A 476 -20.18 -4.00 -18.95
CA GLU A 476 -19.81 -5.42 -19.12
C GLU A 476 -18.68 -5.80 -18.16
N ILE A 477 -17.66 -4.96 -18.00
CA ILE A 477 -16.57 -5.13 -17.03
C ILE A 477 -17.11 -5.23 -15.60
N LEU A 478 -17.97 -4.30 -15.21
CA LEU A 478 -18.62 -4.34 -13.90
C LEU A 478 -19.53 -5.56 -13.74
N HIS A 479 -20.05 -6.13 -14.84
CA HIS A 479 -20.86 -7.34 -14.81
C HIS A 479 -20.00 -8.58 -14.55
N TYR A 480 -18.91 -8.77 -15.28
CA TYR A 480 -17.99 -9.89 -15.06
C TYR A 480 -17.30 -9.82 -13.69
N ALA A 481 -16.86 -8.63 -13.26
CA ALA A 481 -16.35 -8.41 -11.91
C ALA A 481 -17.38 -8.76 -10.83
N SER A 482 -18.66 -8.44 -11.06
CA SER A 482 -19.76 -8.81 -10.15
C SER A 482 -20.00 -10.32 -10.11
N ILE A 483 -19.87 -11.03 -11.23
CA ILE A 483 -20.01 -12.50 -11.29
C ILE A 483 -18.85 -13.18 -10.57
N ALA A 484 -17.61 -12.69 -10.76
CA ALA A 484 -16.43 -13.19 -10.05
C ALA A 484 -16.60 -13.05 -8.52
N ILE A 485 -16.99 -11.86 -8.05
CA ILE A 485 -17.31 -11.62 -6.63
C ILE A 485 -18.44 -12.55 -6.15
N LEU A 486 -19.47 -12.79 -6.96
CA LEU A 486 -20.57 -13.67 -6.58
C LEU A 486 -20.15 -15.14 -6.47
N SER A 487 -19.27 -15.60 -7.37
CA SER A 487 -18.72 -16.96 -7.34
C SER A 487 -17.87 -17.18 -6.08
N PHE A 488 -17.09 -16.17 -5.68
CA PHE A 488 -16.34 -16.17 -4.43
C PHE A 488 -17.26 -16.27 -3.21
N PHE A 489 -18.35 -15.49 -3.18
CA PHE A 489 -19.35 -15.56 -2.11
C PHE A 489 -20.07 -16.92 -2.05
N LEU A 490 -20.33 -17.55 -3.18
CA LEU A 490 -20.91 -18.89 -3.21
C LEU A 490 -19.95 -19.96 -2.70
N ILE A 491 -18.65 -19.83 -2.99
CA ILE A 491 -17.61 -20.70 -2.43
C ILE A 491 -17.51 -20.50 -0.92
N GLU A 492 -17.48 -19.25 -0.45
CA GLU A 492 -17.44 -18.94 0.99
C GLU A 492 -18.69 -19.47 1.71
N LEU A 493 -19.88 -19.26 1.13
CA LEU A 493 -21.15 -19.75 1.68
C LEU A 493 -21.16 -21.28 1.73
N SER A 494 -20.70 -21.95 0.68
CA SER A 494 -20.53 -23.41 0.61
C SER A 494 -19.59 -23.91 1.71
N PHE A 495 -18.44 -23.26 1.93
CA PHE A 495 -17.51 -23.57 3.02
C PHE A 495 -18.12 -23.35 4.41
N ARG A 496 -18.88 -22.27 4.61
CA ARG A 496 -19.59 -22.00 5.87
C ARG A 496 -20.68 -23.03 6.16
N ILE A 497 -21.40 -23.49 5.14
CA ILE A 497 -22.40 -24.56 5.25
C ILE A 497 -21.71 -25.88 5.60
N TYR A 498 -20.60 -26.21 4.91
CA TYR A 498 -19.82 -27.42 5.15
C TYR A 498 -19.26 -27.47 6.58
N THR A 499 -18.65 -26.38 7.05
CA THR A 499 -18.07 -26.29 8.40
C THR A 499 -19.11 -26.25 9.52
N SER A 500 -20.35 -25.81 9.25
CA SER A 500 -21.40 -25.67 10.27
C SER A 500 -22.28 -26.91 10.48
N GLY A 501 -22.23 -27.92 9.60
CA GLY A 501 -22.97 -29.18 9.74
C GLY A 501 -24.50 -29.04 9.95
N LYS A 502 -25.13 -30.05 10.59
CA LYS A 502 -26.59 -30.08 10.87
C LYS A 502 -27.07 -28.97 11.84
N GLU A 503 -26.18 -28.38 12.62
CA GLU A 503 -26.49 -27.26 13.53
C GLU A 503 -26.75 -25.94 12.81
N PHE A 504 -26.38 -25.83 11.52
CA PHE A 504 -26.68 -24.67 10.70
C PHE A 504 -28.18 -24.34 10.65
N TRP A 505 -29.03 -25.38 10.63
CA TRP A 505 -30.48 -25.28 10.38
C TRP A 505 -31.33 -24.90 11.59
N ASN A 506 -30.85 -25.07 12.83
CA ASN A 506 -31.69 -24.97 14.03
C ASN A 506 -31.72 -23.60 14.73
N ILE A 507 -30.95 -22.59 14.27
CA ILE A 507 -30.82 -21.30 14.98
C ILE A 507 -31.68 -20.20 14.35
N ARG A 508 -32.76 -19.79 15.05
CA ARG A 508 -33.69 -18.70 14.67
C ARG A 508 -33.01 -17.34 14.33
N ARG A 509 -31.78 -17.08 14.79
CA ARG A 509 -31.02 -15.84 14.54
C ARG A 509 -30.32 -15.76 13.17
N LYS A 510 -30.25 -16.86 12.41
CA LYS A 510 -29.65 -16.88 11.06
C LYS A 510 -30.64 -16.53 9.93
N LYS A 511 -31.89 -16.16 10.23
CA LYS A 511 -32.92 -15.81 9.23
C LYS A 511 -32.49 -14.72 8.24
N MET A 512 -31.71 -13.74 8.68
CA MET A 512 -31.14 -12.72 7.79
C MET A 512 -30.06 -13.30 6.86
N GLU A 513 -29.26 -14.27 7.32
CA GLU A 513 -28.26 -14.95 6.49
C GLU A 513 -28.93 -15.86 5.43
N TYR A 514 -30.05 -16.49 5.75
CA TYR A 514 -30.86 -17.26 4.79
C TYR A 514 -31.50 -16.37 3.71
N PHE A 515 -32.04 -15.22 4.13
CA PHE A 515 -32.56 -14.22 3.21
C PHE A 515 -31.45 -13.70 2.29
N ASP A 516 -30.22 -13.63 2.78
CA ASP A 516 -29.06 -13.17 2.01
C ASP A 516 -28.56 -14.20 1.03
N GLY A 517 -28.44 -15.46 1.44
CA GLY A 517 -28.14 -16.56 0.53
C GLY A 517 -29.21 -16.67 -0.56
N PHE A 518 -30.49 -16.52 -0.21
CA PHE A 518 -31.59 -16.50 -1.16
C PHE A 518 -31.47 -15.33 -2.14
N ILE A 519 -31.23 -14.09 -1.66
CA ILE A 519 -31.03 -12.92 -2.54
C ILE A 519 -29.81 -13.11 -3.46
N VAL A 520 -28.72 -13.69 -2.96
CA VAL A 520 -27.50 -13.94 -3.74
C VAL A 520 -27.75 -14.98 -4.83
N ILE A 521 -28.42 -16.09 -4.52
CA ILE A 521 -28.77 -17.13 -5.50
C ILE A 521 -29.77 -16.59 -6.52
N THR A 522 -30.80 -15.89 -6.06
CA THR A 522 -31.81 -15.30 -6.95
C THR A 522 -31.16 -14.25 -7.86
N SER A 523 -30.19 -13.47 -7.35
CA SER A 523 -29.40 -12.56 -8.18
C SER A 523 -28.51 -13.29 -9.16
N LEU A 524 -27.82 -14.37 -8.77
CA LEU A 524 -27.00 -15.17 -9.69
C LEU A 524 -27.87 -15.66 -10.85
N ILE A 525 -29.06 -16.17 -10.54
CA ILE A 525 -30.02 -16.67 -11.53
C ILE A 525 -30.47 -15.53 -12.45
N ILE A 526 -30.74 -14.34 -11.90
CA ILE A 526 -31.10 -13.15 -12.67
C ILE A 526 -29.92 -12.69 -13.55
N ASP A 527 -28.71 -12.64 -13.01
CA ASP A 527 -27.48 -12.25 -13.71
C ASP A 527 -27.16 -13.25 -14.84
N LEU A 528 -27.26 -14.56 -14.59
CA LEU A 528 -27.12 -15.63 -15.60
C LEU A 528 -28.23 -15.57 -16.66
N TYR A 529 -29.47 -15.31 -16.25
CA TYR A 529 -30.59 -15.19 -17.18
C TYR A 529 -30.44 -13.98 -18.12
N PHE A 530 -29.90 -12.86 -17.62
CA PHE A 530 -29.62 -11.68 -18.42
C PHE A 530 -28.32 -11.79 -19.26
N LEU A 531 -27.39 -12.66 -18.88
CA LEU A 531 -26.20 -12.99 -19.69
C LEU A 531 -26.59 -13.60 -21.05
N PHE A 532 -27.75 -14.27 -21.13
CA PHE A 532 -28.25 -14.91 -22.35
C PHE A 532 -29.31 -14.09 -23.12
N LYS A 533 -29.74 -12.90 -22.67
CA LYS A 533 -30.79 -12.13 -23.35
C LYS A 533 -30.38 -10.67 -23.61
N GLU A 534 -30.32 -10.34 -24.91
CA GLU A 534 -29.73 -9.16 -25.57
C GLU A 534 -29.70 -7.76 -24.90
N LYS A 535 -28.67 -7.03 -25.37
CA LYS A 535 -28.30 -5.63 -25.19
C LYS A 535 -29.41 -4.65 -25.58
N LYS A 536 -30.05 -4.00 -24.61
CA LYS A 536 -30.55 -2.59 -24.65
C LYS A 536 -31.57 -2.41 -23.53
N ILE A 537 -31.22 -1.70 -22.45
CA ILE A 537 -32.10 -0.80 -21.66
C ILE A 537 -31.28 -0.27 -20.48
N LEU A 538 -30.99 1.04 -20.50
CA LEU A 538 -30.14 1.77 -19.54
C LEU A 538 -30.75 1.84 -18.13
N SER A 539 -32.09 1.88 -18.00
CA SER A 539 -32.79 1.97 -16.71
C SER A 539 -32.64 0.72 -15.84
N LYS A 540 -32.58 -0.46 -16.46
CA LYS A 540 -32.33 -1.74 -15.76
C LYS A 540 -30.91 -1.83 -15.22
N ARG A 541 -29.94 -1.20 -15.90
CA ARG A 541 -28.54 -1.13 -15.46
C ARG A 541 -28.34 -0.23 -14.24
N ILE A 542 -29.11 0.85 -14.10
CA ILE A 542 -29.12 1.73 -12.91
C ILE A 542 -29.72 1.00 -11.70
N LEU A 543 -30.81 0.26 -11.90
CA LEU A 543 -31.39 -0.59 -10.84
C LEU A 543 -30.37 -1.63 -10.33
N ILE A 544 -29.66 -2.26 -11.25
CA ILE A 544 -28.59 -3.21 -10.94
C ILE A 544 -27.43 -2.51 -10.20
N PHE A 545 -27.02 -1.32 -10.62
CA PHE A 545 -26.01 -0.52 -9.91
C PHE A 545 -26.44 -0.17 -8.48
N SER A 546 -27.70 0.22 -8.27
CA SER A 546 -28.26 0.49 -6.94
C SER A 546 -28.29 -0.77 -6.06
N ILE A 547 -28.64 -1.92 -6.63
CA ILE A 547 -28.58 -3.22 -5.94
C ILE A 547 -27.12 -3.60 -5.61
N ARG A 548 -26.16 -3.27 -6.48
CA ARG A 548 -24.71 -3.51 -6.28
C ARG A 548 -24.11 -2.60 -5.21
N LEU A 549 -24.47 -1.31 -5.16
CA LEU A 549 -24.02 -0.37 -4.12
C LEU A 549 -24.58 -0.77 -2.74
N TRP A 550 -25.84 -1.20 -2.70
CA TRP A 550 -26.48 -1.73 -1.49
C TRP A 550 -25.77 -3.00 -0.97
N ARG A 551 -25.25 -3.87 -1.86
CA ARG A 551 -24.44 -5.04 -1.48
C ARG A 551 -23.11 -4.66 -0.83
N PHE A 552 -22.40 -3.67 -1.35
CA PHE A 552 -21.11 -3.24 -0.77
C PHE A 552 -21.28 -2.69 0.65
N VAL A 553 -22.29 -1.85 0.86
CA VAL A 553 -22.66 -1.33 2.19
C VAL A 553 -23.02 -2.47 3.14
N ARG A 554 -23.68 -3.51 2.62
CA ARG A 554 -24.06 -4.68 3.42
C ARG A 554 -22.90 -5.61 3.75
N ILE A 555 -21.90 -5.76 2.88
CA ILE A 555 -20.67 -6.51 3.16
C ILE A 555 -19.93 -5.85 4.32
N ILE A 556 -19.77 -4.53 4.28
CA ILE A 556 -19.15 -3.77 5.37
C ILE A 556 -19.96 -3.94 6.66
N SER A 557 -21.28 -3.86 6.59
CA SER A 557 -22.17 -4.05 7.74
C SER A 557 -22.10 -5.49 8.31
N SER A 558 -22.08 -6.51 7.44
CA SER A 558 -21.97 -7.93 7.83
C SER A 558 -20.62 -8.25 8.44
N VAL A 559 -19.52 -7.72 7.89
CA VAL A 559 -18.18 -7.84 8.47
C VAL A 559 -18.12 -7.14 9.83
N ALA A 560 -18.63 -5.91 9.93
CA ALA A 560 -18.69 -5.16 11.19
C ALA A 560 -19.53 -5.90 12.26
N GLU A 561 -20.65 -6.50 11.88
CA GLU A 561 -21.53 -7.23 12.79
C GLU A 561 -20.96 -8.62 13.16
N SER A 562 -20.25 -9.27 12.25
CA SER A 562 -19.47 -10.50 12.51
C SER A 562 -18.34 -10.23 13.52
N VAL A 563 -17.62 -9.11 13.35
CA VAL A 563 -16.59 -8.64 14.28
C VAL A 563 -17.21 -8.37 15.66
N ARG A 564 -18.32 -7.63 15.72
CA ARG A 564 -19.04 -7.32 16.96
C ARG A 564 -19.53 -8.60 17.66
N ASN A 565 -20.03 -9.58 16.91
CA ASN A 565 -20.53 -10.84 17.46
C ASN A 565 -19.40 -11.76 17.95
N LYS A 566 -18.24 -11.79 17.30
CA LYS A 566 -17.05 -12.51 17.80
C LYS A 566 -16.53 -11.90 19.09
N GLN A 567 -16.44 -10.56 19.17
CA GLN A 567 -16.05 -9.86 20.41
C GLN A 567 -17.03 -10.18 21.56
N LEU A 568 -18.33 -10.17 21.30
CA LEU A 568 -19.34 -10.54 22.30
C LEU A 568 -19.25 -12.01 22.73
N LYS A 569 -18.98 -12.95 21.81
CA LYS A 569 -18.77 -14.37 22.14
C LYS A 569 -17.49 -14.57 22.98
N HIS A 570 -16.41 -13.88 22.65
CA HIS A 570 -15.16 -13.94 23.42
C HIS A 570 -15.37 -13.40 24.84
N LYS A 571 -16.02 -12.23 24.97
CA LYS A 571 -16.38 -11.63 26.27
C LYS A 571 -17.29 -12.55 27.11
N ARG A 572 -18.25 -13.24 26.48
CA ARG A 572 -19.12 -14.24 27.16
C ARG A 572 -18.34 -15.47 27.63
N ARG A 573 -17.36 -15.95 26.86
CA ARG A 573 -16.50 -17.08 27.25
C ARG A 573 -15.63 -16.71 28.45
N LEU A 574 -14.99 -15.54 28.42
CA LEU A 574 -14.22 -15.01 29.54
C LEU A 574 -15.11 -14.87 30.78
N ASN A 575 -16.27 -14.22 30.67
CA ASN A 575 -17.19 -14.09 31.81
C ASN A 575 -17.65 -15.44 32.37
N LYS A 576 -17.87 -16.45 31.53
CA LYS A 576 -18.22 -17.81 31.98
C LYS A 576 -17.06 -18.52 32.67
N GLN A 577 -15.82 -18.31 32.20
CA GLN A 577 -14.62 -18.82 32.87
C GLN A 577 -14.41 -18.15 34.24
N TYR A 578 -14.56 -16.82 34.33
CA TYR A 578 -14.52 -16.10 35.60
C TYR A 578 -15.60 -16.57 36.56
N LEU A 579 -16.85 -16.74 36.09
CA LEU A 579 -17.95 -17.24 36.92
C LEU A 579 -17.69 -18.66 37.44
N ASN A 580 -17.15 -19.55 36.59
CA ASN A 580 -16.78 -20.91 37.00
C ASN A 580 -15.60 -20.92 38.00
N ALA A 581 -14.63 -20.01 37.84
CA ALA A 581 -13.53 -19.86 38.79
C ALA A 581 -14.01 -19.33 40.14
N ILE A 582 -14.94 -18.37 40.15
CA ILE A 582 -15.59 -17.86 41.36
C ILE A 582 -16.38 -18.97 42.05
N HIS A 583 -17.18 -19.75 41.33
CA HIS A 583 -17.90 -20.90 41.92
C HIS A 583 -16.94 -21.89 42.60
N ARG A 584 -15.83 -22.26 41.94
CA ARG A 584 -14.82 -23.14 42.55
C ARG A 584 -14.19 -22.56 43.82
N LEU A 585 -13.93 -21.25 43.85
CA LEU A 585 -13.40 -20.58 45.03
C LEU A 585 -14.41 -20.53 46.17
N VAL A 586 -15.69 -20.28 45.86
CA VAL A 586 -16.79 -20.33 46.83
C VAL A 586 -16.94 -21.73 47.41
N ASP A 587 -16.94 -22.78 46.57
CA ASP A 587 -17.03 -24.17 47.03
C ASP A 587 -15.85 -24.56 47.93
N LEU A 588 -14.64 -24.10 47.60
CA LEU A 588 -13.44 -24.29 48.43
C LEU A 588 -13.56 -23.56 49.78
N LEU A 589 -14.10 -22.35 49.79
CA LEU A 589 -14.31 -21.58 51.02
C LEU A 589 -15.38 -22.23 51.90
N VAL A 590 -16.50 -22.67 51.32
CA VAL A 590 -17.57 -23.39 52.02
C VAL A 590 -17.06 -24.70 52.62
N HIS A 591 -16.26 -25.46 51.87
CA HIS A 591 -15.64 -26.68 52.39
C HIS A 591 -14.68 -26.36 53.55
N LYS A 592 -13.93 -25.27 53.46
CA LYS A 592 -12.98 -24.86 54.51
C LYS A 592 -13.70 -24.35 55.76
N THR A 593 -14.82 -23.63 55.63
CA THR A 593 -15.66 -23.23 56.77
C THR A 593 -16.31 -24.42 57.45
N ASN A 594 -16.87 -25.37 56.68
CA ASN A 594 -17.46 -26.59 57.26
C ASN A 594 -16.41 -27.44 57.99
N TYR A 595 -15.18 -27.51 57.45
CA TYR A 595 -14.08 -28.20 58.13
C TYR A 595 -13.69 -27.53 59.46
N VAL A 596 -13.70 -26.19 59.51
CA VAL A 596 -13.42 -25.42 60.74
C VAL A 596 -14.56 -25.56 61.75
N GLU A 597 -15.83 -25.55 61.32
CA GLU A 597 -16.99 -25.79 62.20
C GLU A 597 -16.96 -27.19 62.81
N ASN A 598 -16.72 -28.23 62.01
CA ASN A 598 -16.60 -29.60 62.52
C ASN A 598 -15.47 -29.75 63.54
N ASN A 599 -14.31 -29.13 63.30
CA ASN A 599 -13.21 -29.15 64.26
C ASN A 599 -13.54 -28.37 65.54
N ARG A 600 -14.32 -27.29 65.44
CA ARG A 600 -14.78 -26.52 66.61
C ARG A 600 -15.77 -27.31 67.45
N GLU A 601 -16.72 -28.01 66.84
CA GLU A 601 -17.65 -28.91 67.54
C GLU A 601 -16.89 -30.05 68.24
N TYR A 602 -15.91 -30.64 67.57
CA TYR A 602 -15.05 -31.67 68.16
C TYR A 602 -14.29 -31.15 69.38
N LEU A 603 -13.71 -29.94 69.30
CA LEU A 603 -12.96 -29.31 70.39
C LEU A 603 -13.87 -28.98 71.59
N ASN A 604 -15.08 -28.50 71.33
CA ASN A 604 -16.06 -28.21 72.39
C ASN A 604 -16.50 -29.49 73.10
N SER A 605 -16.74 -30.58 72.36
CA SER A 605 -17.05 -31.88 72.96
C SER A 605 -15.89 -32.42 73.82
N THR A 606 -14.65 -32.22 73.40
CA THR A 606 -13.48 -32.61 74.21
C THR A 606 -13.33 -31.73 75.45
N LEU A 607 -13.62 -30.44 75.36
CA LEU A 607 -13.64 -29.52 76.50
C LEU A 607 -14.73 -29.87 77.52
N GLU A 608 -15.93 -30.23 77.07
CA GLU A 608 -16.99 -30.72 77.96
C GLU A 608 -16.58 -32.00 78.68
N HIS A 609 -15.95 -32.94 77.97
CA HIS A 609 -15.41 -34.15 78.60
C HIS A 609 -14.31 -33.84 79.63
N LEU A 610 -13.43 -32.88 79.35
CA LEU A 610 -12.40 -32.44 80.29
C LEU A 610 -13.00 -31.76 81.52
N HIS A 611 -14.04 -30.94 81.37
CA HIS A 611 -14.75 -30.33 82.50
C HIS A 611 -15.48 -31.37 83.38
N ILE A 612 -16.05 -32.42 82.77
CA ILE A 612 -16.65 -33.54 83.51
C ILE A 612 -15.58 -34.28 84.31
N ILE A 613 -14.40 -34.52 83.71
CA ILE A 613 -13.27 -35.17 84.39
C ILE A 613 -12.76 -34.29 85.54
N ASP A 614 -12.63 -32.98 85.33
CA ASP A 614 -12.17 -32.02 86.34
C ASP A 614 -13.16 -31.94 87.51
N ALA A 615 -14.46 -31.91 87.23
CA ALA A 615 -15.52 -31.97 88.26
C ALA A 615 -15.52 -33.31 89.03
N GLN A 616 -15.24 -34.43 88.36
CA GLN A 616 -15.06 -35.72 89.01
C GLN A 616 -13.79 -35.78 89.88
N CYS A 617 -12.70 -35.17 89.42
CA CYS A 617 -11.46 -35.04 90.19
C CYS A 617 -11.64 -34.14 91.42
N GLN A 618 -12.32 -32.99 91.30
CA GLN A 618 -12.66 -32.12 92.44
C GLN A 618 -13.59 -32.82 93.43
N SER A 619 -14.63 -33.51 92.96
CA SER A 619 -15.50 -34.35 93.80
C SER A 619 -14.75 -35.47 94.53
N SER A 620 -13.65 -35.96 93.97
CA SER A 620 -12.83 -37.01 94.58
C SER A 620 -11.85 -36.42 95.61
N PHE A 621 -11.34 -35.21 95.37
CA PHE A 621 -10.54 -34.44 96.32
C PHE A 621 -11.36 -33.99 97.54
N ASP A 622 -12.58 -33.50 97.36
CA ASP A 622 -13.50 -33.10 98.44
C ASP A 622 -13.97 -34.28 99.32
N LYS A 623 -13.78 -35.52 98.87
CA LYS A 623 -14.03 -36.74 99.67
C LYS A 623 -12.79 -37.26 100.42
N LEU A 624 -11.63 -36.69 100.13
CA LEU A 624 -10.34 -37.05 100.73
C LEU A 624 -9.89 -36.06 101.82
N GLU A 625 -10.44 -34.84 101.86
CA GLU A 625 -10.52 -33.98 103.05
C GLU A 625 -11.67 -34.43 103.98
#